data_AF-A0A535Q5N4-F1
#
_entry.id   AF-A0A535Q5N4-F1
#
_cell.length_a   1.000
_cell.length_b   1.000
_cell.length_c   1.000
_cell.angle_alpha   90.00
_cell.angle_beta   90.00
_cell.angle_gamma   90.00
#
_symmetry.space_group_name_H-M   'P 1'
#
loop_
_entity.id
_entity.type
_entity.pdbx_description
1 polymer ?
#
loop_
_entity_poly.entity_id
_entity_poly.type
_entity_poly.pdbx_seq_one_letter_code
_entity_poly.pdbx_strand_id
1 'polypeptide(L)'
;MDRAGQDLLGGGSGAVRQRHPRTGGRDRDLSERGFDDLLADLEKAIAKLADGTAPLEDLVRAHEVAGKLLAETQARLAVLQARADETARLLSQ
;
A
#
# COMPACT_ATOMS: atom_id res chain seq x y z
N MET A 1 -60.51 28.95 -27.59
CA MET A 1 -59.56 28.67 -28.68
C MET A 1 -58.25 29.38 -28.31
N ASP A 2 -57.15 28.82 -27.81
CA ASP A 2 -56.71 27.47 -27.43
C ASP A 2 -55.53 27.63 -26.44
N ARG A 3 -55.45 26.73 -25.45
CA ARG A 3 -54.36 26.54 -24.49
C ARG A 3 -53.60 25.27 -24.89
N ALA A 4 -52.29 25.34 -25.12
CA ALA A 4 -51.35 24.20 -25.10
C ALA A 4 -49.92 24.78 -25.18
N GLY A 5 -48.92 24.41 -24.37
CA GLY A 5 -48.83 23.39 -23.34
C GLY A 5 -47.71 23.76 -22.35
N GLN A 6 -47.90 23.32 -21.11
CA GLN A 6 -46.94 23.36 -20.01
C GLN A 6 -45.99 22.14 -20.06
N ASP A 7 -44.92 22.28 -19.26
CA ASP A 7 -44.11 21.24 -18.62
C ASP A 7 -42.89 20.68 -19.36
N LEU A 8 -41.71 20.90 -18.78
CA LEU A 8 -41.02 19.83 -18.03
C LEU A 8 -39.89 20.40 -17.14
N LEU A 9 -40.11 20.20 -15.85
CA LEU A 9 -39.22 20.40 -14.72
C LEU A 9 -37.99 19.48 -14.78
N GLY A 10 -36.87 19.95 -14.23
CA GLY A 10 -35.72 19.12 -13.85
C GLY A 10 -34.44 19.94 -13.89
N GLY A 11 -33.98 20.60 -12.82
CA GLY A 11 -33.82 20.04 -11.48
C GLY A 11 -32.35 19.63 -11.32
N GLY A 12 -31.60 20.32 -10.46
CA GLY A 12 -30.27 19.83 -10.07
C GLY A 12 -29.27 20.91 -9.68
N SER A 13 -29.52 21.59 -8.57
CA SER A 13 -28.50 22.30 -7.80
C SER A 13 -27.36 21.33 -7.41
N GLY A 14 -26.23 21.42 -8.10
CA GLY A 14 -25.01 20.72 -7.74
C GLY A 14 -24.16 21.56 -6.81
N ALA A 15 -24.34 21.38 -5.49
CA ALA A 15 -23.53 21.99 -4.45
C ALA A 15 -22.03 21.79 -4.73
N VAL A 16 -21.27 22.90 -4.69
CA VAL A 16 -19.80 22.92 -4.58
C VAL A 16 -19.43 22.13 -3.33
N ARG A 17 -19.13 20.85 -3.52
CA ARG A 17 -18.55 20.01 -2.47
C ARG A 17 -17.13 20.51 -2.24
N GLN A 18 -16.96 21.18 -1.11
CA GLN A 18 -15.66 21.42 -0.49
C GLN A 18 -14.90 20.10 -0.48
N ARG A 19 -13.84 20.02 -1.30
CA ARG A 19 -12.89 18.91 -1.21
C ARG A 19 -12.07 19.16 0.04
N HIS A 20 -12.43 18.48 1.12
CA HIS A 20 -11.58 18.37 2.30
C HIS A 20 -10.21 17.84 1.86
N PRO A 21 -9.09 18.49 2.23
CA PRO A 21 -7.79 17.87 2.07
C PRO A 21 -7.77 16.63 2.97
N ARG A 22 -7.62 15.45 2.36
CA ARG A 22 -7.33 14.22 3.08
C ARG A 22 -5.98 14.36 3.76
N THR A 23 -5.99 14.74 5.03
CA THR A 23 -4.89 14.54 5.97
C THR A 23 -4.74 13.04 6.22
N GLY A 24 -4.11 12.34 5.27
CA GLY A 24 -3.85 10.90 5.33
C GLY A 24 -2.44 10.55 4.85
N GLY A 25 -1.45 11.35 5.23
CA GLY A 25 -0.07 11.21 4.75
C GLY A 25 0.96 11.29 5.85
N ARG A 26 0.71 10.66 7.00
CA ARG A 26 1.62 10.69 8.16
C ARG A 26 2.31 9.36 8.51
N ASP A 27 2.28 8.39 7.59
CA ASP A 27 3.09 7.15 7.68
C ASP A 27 3.91 6.91 6.40
N ARG A 28 4.31 7.99 5.72
CA ARG A 28 5.27 7.92 4.60
C ARG A 28 6.71 7.58 5.06
N ASP A 29 6.88 7.20 6.33
CA ASP A 29 8.14 7.28 7.08
C ASP A 29 8.52 5.94 7.73
N LEU A 30 8.38 4.84 6.98
CA LEU A 30 9.08 3.58 7.25
C LEU A 30 10.22 3.38 6.23
N SER A 31 11.06 4.41 6.15
CA SER A 31 12.35 4.54 5.45
C SER A 31 12.30 4.78 3.94
N GLU A 32 13.33 5.43 3.38
CA GLU A 32 13.51 5.91 1.99
C GLU A 32 13.22 4.91 0.87
N ARG A 33 12.97 3.64 1.22
CA ARG A 33 12.52 2.56 0.35
C ARG A 33 11.26 1.97 0.97
N GLY A 34 10.14 1.95 0.25
CA GLY A 34 8.85 1.50 0.81
C GLY A 34 8.87 0.02 1.25
N PHE A 35 7.99 -0.35 2.17
CA PHE A 35 7.82 -1.76 2.57
C PHE A 35 7.45 -2.65 1.37
N ASP A 36 6.61 -2.13 0.46
CA ASP A 36 6.24 -2.80 -0.79
C ASP A 36 7.44 -3.01 -1.72
N ASP A 37 8.38 -2.06 -1.77
CA ASP A 37 9.60 -2.19 -2.57
C ASP A 37 10.50 -3.32 -2.03
N LEU A 38 10.60 -3.44 -0.70
CA LEU A 38 11.33 -4.54 -0.07
C LEU A 38 10.70 -5.90 -0.38
N LEU A 39 9.37 -6.00 -0.31
CA LEU A 39 8.65 -7.21 -0.66
C LEU A 39 8.86 -7.58 -2.13
N ALA A 40 8.77 -6.60 -3.03
CA ALA A 40 8.99 -6.82 -4.46
C ALA A 40 10.41 -7.32 -4.75
N ASP A 41 11.42 -6.79 -4.04
CA ASP A 41 12.80 -7.24 -4.23
C ASP A 41 13.08 -8.60 -3.61
N LEU A 42 12.42 -8.93 -2.49
CA LEU A 42 12.45 -10.27 -1.91
C LEU A 42 11.81 -11.28 -2.88
N GLU A 43 10.66 -10.95 -3.46
CA GLU A 43 9.97 -11.80 -4.45
C GLU A 43 10.84 -12.05 -5.69
N LYS A 44 11.51 -11.02 -6.22
CA LYS A 44 12.48 -11.18 -7.33
C LYS A 44 13.62 -12.12 -6.96
N ALA A 45 14.17 -11.99 -5.75
CA ALA A 45 15.26 -12.86 -5.30
C ALA A 45 14.79 -14.31 -5.17
N ILE A 46 13.59 -14.54 -4.63
CA ILE A 46 12.96 -15.86 -4.56
C ILE A 46 12.69 -16.44 -5.95
N ALA A 47 12.17 -15.64 -6.88
CA ALA A 47 11.92 -16.07 -8.26
C ALA A 47 13.20 -16.53 -8.96
N LYS A 48 14.31 -15.78 -8.78
CA LYS A 48 15.62 -16.18 -9.32
C LYS A 48 16.13 -17.49 -8.73
N LEU A 49 15.92 -17.71 -7.43
CA LEU A 49 16.27 -18.96 -6.76
C LEU A 49 15.40 -20.14 -7.24
N ALA A 50 14.11 -19.90 -7.43
CA ALA A 50 13.14 -20.89 -7.86
C ALA A 50 13.34 -21.32 -9.31
N ASP A 51 13.75 -20.39 -10.19
CA ASP A 51 14.08 -20.70 -11.57
C ASP A 51 15.25 -21.69 -11.66
N GLY A 52 16.27 -21.53 -10.80
CA GLY A 52 17.33 -22.53 -10.62
C GLY A 52 18.24 -22.76 -11.84
N THR A 53 18.05 -22.02 -12.94
CA THR A 53 18.84 -22.15 -14.17
C THR A 53 20.15 -21.36 -14.13
N ALA A 54 20.29 -20.46 -13.16
CA ALA A 54 21.49 -19.66 -12.98
C ALA A 54 22.67 -20.50 -12.44
N PRO A 55 23.93 -20.10 -12.70
CA PRO A 55 25.10 -20.70 -12.07
C PRO A 55 25.01 -20.74 -10.54
N LEU A 56 25.61 -21.75 -9.91
CA LEU A 56 25.56 -21.93 -8.45
C LEU A 56 25.99 -20.69 -7.68
N GLU A 57 27.04 -20.00 -8.11
CA GLU A 57 27.55 -18.77 -7.49
C GLU A 57 26.54 -17.62 -7.55
N ASP A 58 25.73 -17.55 -8.62
CA ASP A 58 24.66 -16.56 -8.76
C ASP A 58 23.46 -16.91 -7.89
N LEU A 59 23.16 -18.21 -7.72
CA LEU A 59 22.12 -18.70 -6.82
C LEU A 59 22.49 -18.46 -5.35
N VAL A 60 23.74 -18.74 -4.96
CA VAL A 60 24.23 -18.45 -3.59
C VAL A 60 24.13 -16.96 -3.29
N ARG A 61 24.55 -16.09 -4.21
CA ARG A 61 24.40 -14.63 -4.05
C ARG A 61 22.93 -14.22 -3.93
N ALA A 62 22.04 -14.79 -4.75
CA ALA A 62 20.60 -14.52 -4.66
C ALA A 62 20.03 -14.97 -3.30
N HIS A 63 20.50 -16.10 -2.76
CA HIS A 63 20.10 -16.60 -1.45
C HIS A 63 20.54 -15.67 -0.31
N GLU A 64 21.79 -15.20 -0.33
CA GLU A 64 22.29 -14.24 0.66
C GLU A 64 21.52 -12.92 0.62
N VAL A 65 21.21 -12.43 -0.58
CA VAL A 65 20.38 -11.22 -0.76
C VAL A 65 18.97 -11.45 -0.24
N ALA A 66 18.33 -12.57 -0.58
CA ALA A 66 17.01 -12.92 -0.09
C ALA A 66 16.98 -13.01 1.45
N GLY A 67 18.01 -13.58 2.07
CA GLY A 67 18.12 -13.66 3.53
C GLY A 67 18.17 -12.29 4.20
N LYS A 68 18.93 -11.34 3.63
CA LYS A 68 18.99 -9.95 4.14
C LYS A 68 17.64 -9.23 3.99
N LEU A 69 17.01 -9.35 2.83
CA LEU A 69 15.70 -8.76 2.55
C LEU A 69 14.61 -9.33 3.45
N LEU A 70 14.65 -10.63 3.72
CA LEU A 70 13.72 -11.29 4.63
C LEU A 70 13.85 -10.74 6.06
N ALA A 71 15.08 -10.65 6.57
CA ALA A 71 15.32 -10.10 7.91
C ALA A 71 14.84 -8.65 8.04
N GLU A 72 15.08 -7.83 7.02
CA GLU A 72 14.62 -6.43 7.00
C GLU A 72 13.09 -6.34 6.95
N THR A 73 12.45 -7.15 6.09
CA THR A 73 10.99 -7.22 5.98
C THR A 73 10.36 -7.64 7.31
N GLN A 74 10.91 -8.67 7.96
CA GLN A 74 10.44 -9.14 9.27
C GLN A 74 10.56 -8.05 10.34
N ALA A 75 11.67 -7.32 10.38
CA ALA A 75 11.85 -6.23 11.33
C ALA A 75 10.81 -5.12 11.14
N ARG A 76 10.54 -4.72 9.89
CA ARG A 76 9.51 -3.70 9.59
C ARG A 76 8.10 -4.19 9.89
N LEU A 77 7.80 -5.45 9.62
CA LEU A 77 6.50 -6.05 9.95
C LEU A 77 6.27 -6.05 11.48
N ALA A 78 7.29 -6.39 12.27
CA ALA A 78 7.19 -6.35 13.73
C ALA A 78 6.88 -4.94 14.26
N VAL A 79 7.48 -3.90 13.66
CA VAL A 79 7.18 -2.50 14.00
C VAL A 79 5.72 -2.15 13.65
N LEU A 80 5.26 -2.52 12.46
CA LEU A 80 3.88 -2.28 12.03
C LEU A 80 2.87 -2.99 12.95
N GLN A 81 3.16 -4.23 13.33
CA GLN A 81 2.32 -5.00 14.24
C GLN A 81 2.25 -4.35 15.63
N ALA A 82 3.38 -3.93 16.19
CA ALA A 82 3.40 -3.23 17.48
C ALA A 82 2.57 -1.94 17.47
N ARG A 83 2.64 -1.17 16.38
CA ARG A 83 1.82 0.05 16.20
C ARG A 83 0.33 -0.28 16.08
N ALA A 84 -0.02 -1.35 15.35
CA ALA A 84 -1.40 -1.80 15.23
C ALA A 84 -1.96 -2.23 16.59
N ASP A 85 -1.17 -2.97 17.37
CA ASP A 85 -1.54 -3.41 18.73
C ASP A 85 -1.72 -2.22 19.69
N GLU A 86 -0.83 -1.24 19.64
CA GLU A 86 -0.95 0.01 20.40
C GLU A 86 -2.23 0.77 20.03
N THR A 87 -2.49 0.92 18.73
CA THR A 87 -3.69 1.59 18.23
C THR A 87 -4.96 0.85 18.67
N ALA A 88 -4.98 -0.49 18.60
CA ALA A 88 -6.10 -1.29 19.05
C ALA A 88 -6.39 -1.09 20.54
N ARG A 89 -5.34 -1.02 21.38
CA ARG A 89 -5.48 -0.74 22.82
C ARG A 89 -6.04 0.65 23.11
N LEU A 90 -5.63 1.66 22.34
CA LEU A 90 -6.14 3.03 22.48
C LEU A 90 -7.62 3.14 22.08
N LEU A 91 -8.06 2.38 21.07
CA LEU A 91 -9.45 2.37 20.61
C LEU A 91 -10.40 1.56 21.52
N SER A 92 -9.85 0.68 22.35
CA SER A 92 -10.64 -0.13 23.30
C SER A 92 -10.85 0.53 24.67
N GLN A 93 -10.32 1.73 24.88
CA GLN A 93 -10.51 2.56 26.09
C GLN A 93 -11.61 3.60 25.85
#